data_AF-A0A929RRE7-F1
#
_entry.id   AF-A0A929RRE7-F1
#
_cell.length_a   1.000
_cell.length_b   1.000
_cell.length_c   1.000
_cell.angle_alpha   90.00
_cell.angle_beta   90.00
_cell.angle_gamma   90.00
#
_symmetry.space_group_name_H-M   'P 1'
#
loop_
_entity.id
_entity.type
_entity.pdbx_description
1 polymer ?
#
loop_
_entity_poly.entity_id
_entity_poly.type
_entity_poly.pdbx_seq_one_letter_code
_entity_poly.pdbx_strand_id
1 'polypeptide(L)'
;DTYGGEINVPALWQIFADEYLPTNAAPGLEPWGRFEMRSSQVSSMDDNTVELNATLIDDGSPVKVRATGTGPIDAFVSALHQFDLDVRVLDYSEHAMSQGRDARAAAYVEAAVEGQIVWGVGIDSSITRASYKAVISAVNRALR
;
A
#
# COMPACT_ATOMS: atom_id res chain seq x y z
N ASP A 1 -34.55 -7.56 -12.25
CA ASP A 1 -33.38 -7.11 -13.02
C ASP A 1 -33.33 -5.60 -12.90
N THR A 2 -32.56 -5.08 -11.93
CA THR A 2 -32.74 -3.70 -11.42
C THR A 2 -31.42 -2.99 -11.16
N TYR A 3 -30.28 -3.60 -11.50
CA TYR A 3 -28.93 -3.06 -11.23
C TYR A 3 -27.99 -3.17 -12.44
N GLY A 4 -28.53 -3.22 -13.66
CA GLY A 4 -27.76 -3.29 -14.91
C GLY A 4 -27.51 -1.92 -15.53
N GLY A 5 -26.92 -0.97 -14.78
CA GLY A 5 -26.46 0.30 -15.35
C GLY A 5 -25.02 0.18 -15.82
N GLU A 6 -24.71 0.61 -17.04
CA GLU A 6 -23.33 0.72 -17.52
C GLU A 6 -22.57 1.78 -16.71
N ILE A 7 -21.48 1.39 -16.05
CA ILE A 7 -20.59 2.31 -15.35
C ILE A 7 -19.65 2.92 -16.38
N ASN A 8 -19.66 4.25 -16.52
CA ASN A 8 -18.72 4.94 -17.39
C ASN A 8 -17.30 4.94 -16.82
N VAL A 9 -16.29 5.17 -17.67
CA VAL A 9 -14.86 5.09 -17.28
C VAL A 9 -14.50 6.01 -16.09
N PRO A 10 -14.94 7.28 -16.04
CA PRO A 10 -14.68 8.13 -14.88
C PRO A 10 -15.27 7.59 -13.57
N ALA A 11 -16.50 7.08 -13.61
CA ALA A 11 -17.14 6.49 -12.44
C ALA A 11 -16.43 5.21 -12.00
N LEU A 12 -16.00 4.36 -12.95
CA LEU A 12 -15.23 3.15 -12.64
C LEU A 12 -13.89 3.48 -11.96
N TRP A 13 -13.18 4.49 -12.46
CA TRP A 13 -11.95 4.96 -11.84
C TRP A 13 -12.20 5.51 -10.43
N GLN A 14 -13.28 6.27 -10.22
CA GLN A 14 -13.60 6.81 -8.91
C GLN A 14 -13.92 5.71 -7.90
N ILE A 15 -14.69 4.69 -8.29
CA ILE A 15 -14.96 3.50 -7.46
C ILE A 15 -13.66 2.77 -7.11
N PHE A 16 -12.80 2.55 -8.11
CA PHE A 16 -11.50 1.91 -7.89
C PHE A 16 -10.61 2.73 -6.94
N ALA A 17 -10.53 4.04 -7.13
CA ALA A 17 -9.73 4.91 -6.30
C ALA A 17 -10.25 4.97 -4.86
N ASP A 18 -11.57 5.05 -4.67
CA ASP A 18 -12.20 5.03 -3.34
C ASP A 18 -11.99 3.71 -2.60
N GLU A 19 -11.92 2.60 -3.33
CA GLU A 19 -11.74 1.27 -2.76
C GLU A 19 -10.27 0.95 -2.43
N TYR A 20 -9.33 1.35 -3.31
CA TYR A 20 -7.93 0.87 -3.24
C TYR A 20 -6.89 1.94 -3.00
N LEU A 21 -7.19 3.23 -3.24
CA LEU A 21 -6.20 4.30 -3.15
C LEU A 21 -6.56 5.22 -1.97
N PRO A 22 -6.03 5.00 -0.75
CA PRO A 22 -6.35 5.76 0.48
C PRO A 22 -5.78 7.19 0.49
N THR A 23 -5.79 7.84 -0.67
CA THR A 23 -5.24 9.17 -0.94
C THR A 23 -6.25 9.93 -1.81
N ASN A 24 -5.98 11.19 -2.12
CA ASN A 24 -6.82 12.00 -3.03
C ASN A 24 -6.61 11.64 -4.52
N ALA A 25 -6.64 10.35 -4.86
CA ALA A 25 -6.29 9.81 -6.17
C ALA A 25 -7.33 10.10 -7.28
N ALA A 26 -8.54 10.51 -6.91
CA ALA A 26 -9.56 10.97 -7.85
C ALA A 26 -10.29 12.23 -7.31
N PRO A 27 -10.84 13.07 -8.20
CA PRO A 27 -11.59 14.26 -7.79
C PRO A 27 -12.76 13.94 -6.87
N GLY A 28 -12.89 14.69 -5.78
CA GLY A 28 -13.98 14.54 -4.81
C GLY A 28 -13.84 13.37 -3.83
N LEU A 29 -12.69 12.67 -3.84
CA LEU A 29 -12.37 11.68 -2.81
C LEU A 29 -11.50 12.31 -1.72
N GLU A 30 -11.93 12.12 -0.47
CA GLU A 30 -11.12 12.43 0.70
C GLU A 30 -10.20 11.24 1.04
N PRO A 31 -8.96 11.48 1.50
CA PRO A 31 -8.12 10.42 2.04
C PRO A 31 -8.83 9.65 3.16
N TRP A 32 -8.60 8.34 3.22
CA TRP A 32 -9.20 7.45 4.20
C TRP A 32 -8.20 6.41 4.70
N GLY A 33 -8.56 5.71 5.78
CA GLY A 33 -7.73 4.67 6.37
C GLY A 33 -6.79 5.19 7.46
N ARG A 34 -6.29 4.25 8.26
CA ARG A 34 -5.45 4.51 9.45
C ARG A 34 -4.03 4.94 9.07
N PHE A 35 -3.44 4.26 8.07
CA PHE A 35 -2.04 4.44 7.72
C PHE A 35 -1.81 5.22 6.43
N GLU A 36 -0.77 6.06 6.40
CA GLU A 36 -0.25 6.73 5.19
C GLU A 36 1.29 6.68 5.16
N MET A 37 1.90 6.37 4.01
CA MET A 37 3.36 6.39 3.85
C MET A 37 3.89 7.83 3.66
N ARG A 38 4.71 8.33 4.58
CA ARG A 38 5.40 9.64 4.43
C ARG A 38 6.78 9.51 3.85
N SER A 39 7.65 8.75 4.51
CA SER A 39 9.04 8.57 4.10
C SER A 39 9.56 7.20 4.49
N SER A 40 10.55 6.71 3.75
CA SER A 40 11.20 5.43 4.00
C SER A 40 12.64 5.47 3.53
N GLN A 41 13.52 4.82 4.29
CA GLN A 41 14.89 4.50 3.91
C GLN A 41 15.11 3.02 4.18
N VAL A 42 15.65 2.32 3.19
CA VAL A 42 16.04 0.92 3.31
C VAL A 42 17.54 0.81 3.12
N SER A 43 18.22 0.08 4.00
CA SER A 43 19.64 -0.23 3.89
C SER A 43 19.88 -1.72 4.05
N SER A 44 20.71 -2.30 3.19
CA SER A 44 21.21 -3.67 3.36
C SER A 44 22.09 -3.74 4.60
N MET A 45 21.80 -4.68 5.49
CA MET A 45 22.66 -5.00 6.63
C MET A 45 23.67 -6.08 6.24
N ASP A 46 23.20 -7.08 5.52
CA ASP A 46 23.96 -8.16 4.89
C ASP A 46 23.24 -8.63 3.62
N ASP A 47 23.69 -9.74 3.02
CA ASP A 47 23.14 -10.28 1.77
C ASP A 47 21.69 -10.74 1.87
N ASN A 48 21.20 -11.01 3.08
CA ASN A 48 19.90 -11.63 3.34
C ASN A 48 18.97 -10.76 4.18
N THR A 49 19.46 -9.63 4.70
CA THR A 49 18.74 -8.80 5.67
C THR A 49 18.79 -7.33 5.26
N VAL A 50 17.62 -6.69 5.22
CA VAL A 50 17.51 -5.24 5.12
C VAL A 50 16.97 -4.66 6.40
N GLU A 51 17.35 -3.42 6.68
CA GLU A 51 16.72 -2.58 7.68
C GLU A 51 15.90 -1.50 7.00
N LEU A 52 14.64 -1.38 7.42
CA LEU A 52 13.75 -0.29 7.08
C LEU A 52 13.71 0.71 8.24
N ASN A 53 13.87 1.99 7.93
CA ASN A 53 13.49 3.12 8.77
C ASN A 53 12.42 3.93 8.03
N ALA A 54 11.22 4.06 8.58
CA ALA A 54 10.11 4.75 7.91
C ALA A 54 9.36 5.71 8.85
N THR A 55 8.70 6.70 8.25
CA THR A 55 7.69 7.52 8.92
C THR A 55 6.34 7.25 8.27
N LEU A 56 5.38 6.81 9.07
CA LEU A 56 3.99 6.63 8.70
C LEU A 56 3.15 7.74 9.34
N ILE A 57 1.97 7.98 8.78
CA ILE A 57 0.86 8.51 9.56
C ILE A 57 0.12 7.32 10.14
N ASP A 58 -0.24 7.41 11.42
CA ASP A 58 -1.16 6.53 12.12
C ASP A 58 -2.26 7.41 12.74
N ASP A 59 -3.50 7.27 12.29
CA ASP A 59 -4.67 8.08 12.71
C ASP A 59 -4.37 9.59 12.75
N GLY A 60 -3.77 10.09 11.66
CA GLY A 60 -3.42 11.51 11.49
C GLY A 60 -2.12 11.97 12.16
N SER A 61 -1.48 11.12 12.98
CA SER A 61 -0.25 11.46 13.69
C SER A 61 1.00 10.80 13.08
N PRO A 62 2.13 11.52 12.91
CA PRO A 62 3.35 10.91 12.39
C PRO A 62 4.01 9.98 13.40
N VAL A 63 4.25 8.73 13.00
CA VAL A 63 4.93 7.70 13.80
C VAL A 63 6.15 7.19 13.05
N LYS A 64 7.28 7.06 13.76
CA LYS A 64 8.51 6.46 13.22
C LYS A 64 8.54 4.98 13.55
N VAL A 65 8.88 4.17 12.55
CA VAL A 65 9.03 2.73 12.68
C VAL A 65 10.38 2.29 12.16
N ARG A 66 10.93 1.25 12.79
CA ARG A 66 12.16 0.59 12.37
C ARG A 66 11.97 -0.91 12.47
N ALA A 67 12.32 -1.64 11.43
CA ALA A 67 12.18 -3.08 11.38
C ALA A 67 13.20 -3.68 10.41
N THR A 68 13.49 -4.97 10.59
CA THR A 68 14.31 -5.75 9.66
C THR A 68 13.46 -6.78 8.95
N GLY A 69 13.94 -7.26 7.80
CA GLY A 69 13.30 -8.34 7.05
C GLY A 69 14.21 -8.84 5.94
N THR A 70 13.79 -9.91 5.26
CA THR A 70 14.56 -10.49 4.14
C THR A 70 14.48 -9.66 2.85
N GLY A 71 13.68 -8.59 2.87
CA GLY A 71 13.55 -7.63 1.79
C GLY A 71 12.68 -6.44 2.22
N PRO A 72 12.54 -5.41 1.38
CA PRO A 72 11.85 -4.17 1.74
C PRO A 72 10.39 -4.38 2.19
N ILE A 73 9.63 -5.23 1.47
CA ILE A 73 8.22 -5.52 1.79
C ILE A 73 8.13 -6.27 3.12
N ASP A 74 8.97 -7.29 3.33
CA ASP A 74 9.00 -8.07 4.56
C ASP A 74 9.37 -7.22 5.80
N ALA A 75 10.37 -6.34 5.65
CA ALA A 75 10.71 -5.37 6.69
C ALA A 75 9.56 -4.39 6.97
N PHE A 76 8.82 -3.98 5.93
CA PHE A 76 7.66 -3.11 6.10
C PHE A 76 6.49 -3.81 6.80
N VAL A 77 6.19 -5.06 6.45
CA VAL A 77 5.20 -5.89 7.14
C VAL A 77 5.59 -6.11 8.61
N SER A 78 6.87 -6.40 8.87
CA SER A 78 7.41 -6.53 10.23
C SER A 78 7.27 -5.22 11.04
N ALA A 79 7.34 -4.06 10.39
CA ALA A 79 7.07 -2.79 11.04
C ALA A 79 5.60 -2.62 11.42
N LEU A 80 4.67 -3.14 10.61
CA LEU A 80 3.22 -3.07 10.90
C LEU A 80 2.82 -3.95 12.09
N HIS A 81 3.54 -5.04 12.34
CA HIS A 81 3.33 -5.87 13.54
C HIS A 81 3.56 -5.10 14.86
N GLN A 82 4.27 -3.97 14.83
CA GLN A 82 4.48 -3.09 16.01
C GLN A 82 3.21 -2.36 16.45
N PHE A 83 2.16 -2.38 15.61
CA PHE A 83 0.84 -1.80 15.91
C PHE A 83 -0.19 -2.87 16.30
N ASP A 84 0.26 -4.05 16.72
CA ASP A 84 -0.56 -5.22 17.07
C ASP A 84 -1.45 -5.71 15.91
N LEU A 85 -0.92 -5.67 14.68
CA LEU A 85 -1.61 -6.16 13.47
C LEU A 85 -0.96 -7.47 12.97
N ASP A 86 -1.75 -8.53 12.76
CA ASP A 86 -1.34 -9.72 11.98
C ASP A 86 -1.49 -9.42 10.49
N VAL A 87 -0.36 -9.15 9.84
CA VAL A 87 -0.28 -8.91 8.40
C VAL A 87 0.65 -9.93 7.76
N ARG A 88 0.18 -10.60 6.71
CA ARG A 88 0.96 -11.55 5.90
C ARG A 88 0.70 -11.34 4.42
N VAL A 89 1.75 -11.16 3.63
CA VAL A 89 1.66 -11.09 2.17
C VAL A 89 1.51 -12.50 1.60
N LEU A 90 0.51 -12.68 0.73
CA LEU A 90 0.18 -13.96 0.10
C LEU A 90 0.61 -13.98 -1.37
N ASP A 91 0.39 -12.87 -2.08
CA ASP A 91 0.78 -12.71 -3.47
C ASP A 91 1.22 -11.27 -3.77
N TYR A 92 2.06 -11.11 -4.79
CA TYR A 92 2.63 -9.84 -5.20
C TYR A 92 2.80 -9.77 -6.72
N SER A 93 2.34 -8.67 -7.31
CA SER A 93 2.60 -8.34 -8.70
C SER A 93 2.90 -6.85 -8.85
N GLU A 94 3.77 -6.50 -9.78
CA GLU A 94 4.09 -5.12 -10.08
C GLU A 94 4.41 -4.95 -11.57
N HIS A 95 4.02 -3.81 -12.12
CA HIS A 95 4.44 -3.41 -13.46
C HIS A 95 4.58 -1.89 -13.60
N ALA A 96 5.37 -1.49 -14.61
CA ALA A 96 5.46 -0.10 -15.01
C ALA A 96 4.19 0.35 -15.76
N MET A 97 3.62 1.47 -15.35
CA MET A 97 2.46 2.11 -16.00
C MET A 97 2.85 2.99 -17.19
N SER A 98 4.11 3.43 -17.22
CA SER A 98 4.67 4.29 -18.26
C SER A 98 6.17 4.02 -18.41
N GLN A 99 6.77 4.54 -19.48
CA GLN A 99 8.20 4.39 -19.76
C GLN A 99 8.94 5.72 -19.56
N GLY A 100 10.26 5.64 -19.38
CA GLY A 100 11.15 6.80 -19.27
C GLY A 100 11.35 7.29 -17.84
N ARG A 101 11.92 8.49 -17.71
CA ARG A 101 12.33 9.06 -16.42
C ARG A 101 11.17 9.31 -15.45
N ASP A 102 9.97 9.54 -15.99
CA ASP A 102 8.74 9.79 -15.24
C ASP A 102 7.85 8.53 -15.17
N ALA A 103 8.47 7.36 -15.31
CA ALA A 103 7.79 6.07 -15.17
C ALA A 103 7.16 5.96 -13.78
N ARG A 104 5.89 5.53 -13.74
CA ARG A 104 5.21 5.11 -12.51
C ARG A 104 5.14 3.60 -12.43
N ALA A 105 5.17 3.06 -11.23
CA ALA A 105 4.89 1.67 -10.93
C ALA A 105 3.49 1.53 -10.34
N ALA A 106 2.80 0.45 -10.70
CA ALA A 106 1.62 -0.04 -10.03
C ALA A 106 1.95 -1.39 -9.38
N ALA A 107 1.82 -1.46 -8.06
CA ALA A 107 2.00 -2.66 -7.27
C ALA A 107 0.66 -3.16 -6.74
N TYR A 108 0.50 -4.47 -6.70
CA TYR A 108 -0.69 -5.20 -6.26
C TYR A 108 -0.23 -6.22 -5.22
N VAL A 109 -0.84 -6.20 -4.04
CA VAL A 109 -0.52 -7.09 -2.93
C VAL A 109 -1.79 -7.79 -2.48
N GLU A 110 -1.79 -9.12 -2.49
CA GLU A 110 -2.76 -9.90 -1.72
C GLU A 110 -2.20 -10.11 -0.32
N ALA A 111 -2.98 -9.79 0.71
CA ALA A 111 -2.57 -9.96 2.09
C ALA A 111 -3.68 -10.58 2.94
N ALA A 112 -3.27 -11.42 3.89
CA ALA A 112 -4.08 -11.73 5.06
C ALA A 112 -3.84 -10.65 6.12
N VAL A 113 -4.88 -9.94 6.53
CA VAL A 113 -4.86 -8.91 7.56
C VAL A 113 -5.95 -9.23 8.58
N GLU A 114 -5.59 -9.49 9.84
CA GLU A 114 -6.55 -9.85 10.90
C GLU A 114 -7.50 -10.99 10.50
N GLY A 115 -6.97 -11.98 9.78
CA GLY A 115 -7.75 -13.13 9.28
C GLY A 115 -8.57 -12.88 8.01
N GLN A 116 -8.59 -11.66 7.45
CA GLN A 116 -9.26 -11.34 6.19
C GLN A 116 -8.27 -11.37 5.02
N ILE A 117 -8.66 -11.96 3.89
CA ILE A 117 -7.87 -11.92 2.65
C ILE A 117 -8.34 -10.74 1.80
N VAL A 118 -7.45 -9.80 1.53
CA VAL A 118 -7.73 -8.56 0.83
C VAL A 118 -6.62 -8.21 -0.17
N TRP A 119 -7.01 -7.55 -1.26
CA TRP A 119 -6.07 -6.96 -2.20
C TRP A 119 -5.80 -5.48 -1.89
N GLY A 120 -4.57 -5.05 -2.02
CA GLY A 120 -4.18 -3.65 -1.94
C GLY A 120 -3.47 -3.21 -3.22
N VAL A 121 -3.63 -1.94 -3.57
CA VAL A 121 -2.98 -1.34 -4.74
C VAL A 121 -2.21 -0.09 -4.34
N GLY A 122 -1.00 0.04 -4.87
CA GLY A 122 -0.15 1.20 -4.68
C GLY A 122 0.39 1.72 -6.00
N ILE A 123 0.33 3.05 -6.18
CA ILE A 123 0.89 3.74 -7.34
C ILE A 123 1.89 4.79 -6.85
N ASP A 124 3.11 4.73 -7.37
CA ASP A 124 4.18 5.67 -7.06
C ASP A 124 5.23 5.72 -8.19
N SER A 125 6.08 6.75 -8.22
CA SER A 125 7.23 6.77 -9.13
C SER A 125 8.38 5.90 -8.64
N SER A 126 8.41 5.57 -7.35
CA SER A 126 9.31 4.57 -6.78
C SER A 126 8.60 3.22 -6.68
N ILE A 127 9.18 2.19 -7.31
CA ILE A 127 8.77 0.77 -7.17
C ILE A 127 8.55 0.43 -5.70
N THR A 128 9.56 0.65 -4.86
CA THR A 128 9.49 0.34 -3.42
C THR A 128 8.36 1.08 -2.70
N ARG A 129 8.13 2.37 -3.01
CA ARG A 129 7.00 3.11 -2.42
C ARG A 129 5.65 2.63 -2.95
N ALA A 130 5.56 2.21 -4.20
CA ALA A 130 4.36 1.61 -4.76
C ALA A 130 4.01 0.32 -3.99
N SER A 131 5.00 -0.56 -3.74
CA SER A 131 4.79 -1.76 -2.94
C SER A 131 4.32 -1.44 -1.51
N TYR A 132 4.90 -0.45 -0.82
CA TYR A 132 4.45 -0.06 0.51
C TYR A 132 3.03 0.51 0.53
N LYS A 133 2.69 1.33 -0.46
CA LYS A 133 1.32 1.84 -0.62
C LYS A 133 0.32 0.71 -0.88
N ALA A 134 0.71 -0.33 -1.61
CA ALA A 134 -0.13 -1.51 -1.81
C ALA A 134 -0.39 -2.27 -0.51
N VAL A 135 0.64 -2.47 0.32
CA VAL A 135 0.46 -3.08 1.66
C VAL A 135 -0.43 -2.20 2.56
N ILE A 136 -0.20 -0.88 2.59
CA ILE A 136 -1.04 0.08 3.35
C ILE A 136 -2.49 0.04 2.86
N SER A 137 -2.70 0.00 1.55
CA SER A 137 -4.02 -0.13 0.94
C SER A 137 -4.73 -1.39 1.45
N ALA A 138 -4.07 -2.55 1.40
CA ALA A 138 -4.62 -3.80 1.92
C ALA A 138 -5.00 -3.70 3.41
N VAL A 139 -4.09 -3.16 4.24
CA VAL A 139 -4.34 -3.01 5.69
C VAL A 139 -5.49 -2.04 5.96
N ASN A 140 -5.49 -0.86 5.35
CA ASN A 140 -6.57 0.12 5.54
C ASN A 140 -7.91 -0.44 5.07
N ARG A 141 -7.95 -1.27 4.01
CA ARG A 141 -9.18 -1.93 3.54
C ARG A 141 -9.69 -2.95 4.55
N ALA A 142 -8.83 -3.76 5.14
CA ALA A 142 -9.23 -4.76 6.13
C ALA A 142 -9.72 -4.14 7.46
N LEU A 143 -9.22 -2.94 7.80
CA LEU A 143 -9.61 -2.20 9.00
C LEU A 143 -10.85 -1.30 8.80
N ARG A 144 -11.40 -1.23 7.59
CA ARG A 144 -12.52 -0.36 7.24
C ARG A 144 -13.87 -0.92 7.68
#